data_AF-A0A7X2MQD2-F1
#
_entry.id   AF-A0A7X2MQD2-F1
#
_cell.length_a   1.000
_cell.length_b   1.000
_cell.length_c   1.000
_cell.angle_alpha   90.00
_cell.angle_beta   90.00
_cell.angle_gamma   90.00
#
_symmetry.space_group_name_H-M   'P 1'
#
loop_
_entity.id
_entity.type
_entity.pdbx_description
1 polymer ?
#
loop_
_entity_poly.entity_id
_entity_poly.type
_entity_poly.pdbx_seq_one_letter_code
_entity_poly.pdbx_strand_id
1 'polypeptide(L)'
;MNTLFKVGLIAGLLLAGPTFGAENITRADQIPQLHEDPQDPTVSERVTSRFTRSHYRQFDLDQNFSAKIFDRYLNMLDYSHNVLLASDVAQFASKKTTVGDELRSGKLDLFYDIYNLAQKRRFERYQYALTVLARPMNFSGNGTIDIDRAKAPWPKDQS
;
A
#
# COMPACT_ATOMS: atom_id res chain seq x y z
N MET A 1 10.05 57.64 -23.24
CA MET A 1 9.82 56.48 -22.35
C MET A 1 9.92 55.22 -23.20
N ASN A 2 11.00 54.44 -23.07
CA ASN A 2 11.47 53.48 -24.07
C ASN A 2 10.49 52.31 -24.32
N THR A 3 9.97 52.23 -25.55
CA THR A 3 9.14 51.13 -26.08
C THR A 3 9.83 49.77 -25.95
N LEU A 4 11.15 49.70 -26.10
CA LEU A 4 11.95 48.50 -25.90
C LEU A 4 11.87 47.94 -24.47
N PHE A 5 11.76 48.81 -23.47
CA PHE A 5 11.64 48.39 -22.07
C PHE A 5 10.26 47.79 -21.77
N LYS A 6 9.21 48.31 -22.43
CA LYS A 6 7.84 47.79 -22.31
C LYS A 6 7.67 46.44 -23.00
N VAL A 7 8.30 46.24 -24.16
CA VAL A 7 8.26 44.95 -24.88
C VAL A 7 9.03 43.86 -24.12
N GLY A 8 10.17 44.20 -23.51
CA GLY A 8 10.93 43.25 -22.67
C GLY A 8 10.13 42.76 -21.44
N LEU A 9 9.33 43.63 -20.83
CA LEU A 9 8.47 43.28 -19.68
C LEU A 9 7.34 42.32 -20.04
N ILE A 10 6.75 42.44 -21.23
CA ILE A 10 5.68 41.55 -21.70
C ILE A 10 6.25 40.18 -22.08
N ALA A 11 7.43 40.13 -22.70
CA ALA A 11 8.10 38.87 -23.04
C ALA A 11 8.54 38.08 -21.79
N GLY A 12 8.94 38.76 -20.72
CA GLY A 12 9.30 38.13 -19.44
C GLY A 12 8.12 37.46 -18.73
N LEU A 13 6.91 38.02 -18.83
CA LEU A 13 5.71 37.42 -18.22
C LEU A 13 5.19 36.18 -18.97
N LEU A 14 5.45 36.05 -20.27
CA LEU A 14 5.04 34.89 -21.07
C LEU A 14 5.94 33.65 -20.87
N LEU A 15 7.15 33.83 -20.31
CA LEU A 15 8.08 32.74 -19.98
C LEU A 15 7.84 32.13 -18.59
N ALA A 16 6.98 32.74 -17.77
CA ALA A 16 6.49 32.14 -16.53
C ALA A 16 5.26 31.29 -16.83
N GLY A 17 5.46 30.09 -17.38
CA GLY A 17 4.38 29.10 -17.51
C GLY A 17 3.80 28.78 -16.13
N PRO A 18 2.51 28.37 -16.04
CA PRO A 18 1.93 27.96 -14.77
C PRO A 18 2.77 26.84 -14.16
N THR A 19 3.29 27.08 -12.96
CA THR A 19 3.84 26.03 -12.13
C THR A 19 2.65 25.21 -11.64
N PHE A 20 2.39 24.08 -12.27
CA PHE A 20 1.54 23.06 -11.67
C PHE A 20 2.28 22.53 -10.45
N GLY A 21 2.01 23.11 -9.27
CA GLY A 21 2.34 22.44 -8.02
C GLY A 21 1.65 21.08 -8.01
N ALA A 22 2.34 20.04 -7.55
CA ALA A 22 1.72 18.74 -7.34
C ALA A 22 0.44 18.96 -6.51
N GLU A 23 -0.72 18.62 -7.06
CA GLU A 23 -1.97 18.71 -6.32
C GLU A 23 -1.83 17.87 -5.04
N ASN A 24 -2.16 18.46 -3.90
CA ASN A 24 -2.20 17.72 -2.65
C ASN A 24 -3.27 16.63 -2.76
N ILE A 25 -2.91 15.39 -2.40
CA ILE A 25 -3.85 14.27 -2.35
C ILE A 25 -4.82 14.52 -1.18
N THR A 26 -6.08 14.79 -1.50
CA THR A 26 -7.16 15.08 -0.54
C THR A 26 -8.27 14.05 -0.57
N ARG A 27 -8.30 13.19 -1.58
CA ARG A 27 -9.29 12.12 -1.73
C ARG A 27 -8.63 10.80 -2.12
N ALA A 28 -9.29 9.70 -1.79
CA ALA A 28 -8.76 8.36 -2.04
C ALA A 28 -8.66 8.02 -3.54
N ASP A 29 -9.51 8.59 -4.39
CA ASP A 29 -9.51 8.39 -5.85
C ASP A 29 -8.30 9.05 -6.55
N GLN A 30 -7.61 9.97 -5.87
CA GLN A 30 -6.38 10.59 -6.36
C GLN A 30 -5.14 9.71 -6.13
N ILE A 31 -5.27 8.61 -5.38
CA ILE A 31 -4.18 7.65 -5.17
C ILE A 31 -4.08 6.78 -6.43
N PRO A 32 -2.94 6.78 -7.13
CA PRO A 32 -2.79 6.00 -8.35
C PRO A 32 -2.95 4.51 -8.05
N GLN A 33 -3.68 3.81 -8.91
CA GLN A 33 -3.77 2.35 -8.86
C GLN A 33 -2.46 1.76 -9.39
N LEU A 34 -1.78 1.01 -8.53
CA LEU A 34 -0.54 0.34 -8.88
C LEU A 34 -0.86 -0.92 -9.68
N HIS A 35 -0.05 -1.18 -10.69
CA HIS A 35 -0.06 -2.38 -11.50
C HIS A 35 1.36 -2.91 -11.60
N GLU A 36 1.49 -4.19 -11.94
CA GLU A 36 2.80 -4.79 -12.21
C GLU A 36 3.47 -4.14 -13.42
N ASP A 37 4.79 -3.97 -13.33
CA ASP A 37 5.57 -3.54 -14.48
C ASP A 37 5.73 -4.71 -15.48
N PRO A 38 5.99 -4.43 -16.77
CA PRO A 38 6.12 -5.49 -17.79
C PRO A 38 7.16 -6.58 -17.48
N GLN A 39 8.20 -6.26 -16.70
CA GLN A 39 9.23 -7.24 -16.33
C GLN A 39 8.87 -8.11 -15.12
N ASP A 40 7.93 -7.69 -14.27
CA ASP A 40 7.70 -8.28 -12.95
C ASP A 40 7.25 -9.75 -13.02
N PRO A 41 6.40 -10.19 -13.98
CA PRO A 41 6.08 -11.61 -14.14
C PRO A 41 7.33 -12.47 -14.36
N THR A 42 8.23 -12.03 -15.26
CA THR A 42 9.48 -12.74 -15.55
C THR A 42 10.42 -12.74 -14.34
N VAL A 43 10.45 -11.66 -13.57
CA VAL A 43 11.25 -11.59 -12.33
C VAL A 43 10.71 -12.58 -11.31
N SER A 44 9.39 -12.64 -11.12
CA SER A 44 8.74 -13.59 -10.20
C SER A 44 9.08 -15.04 -10.53
N GLU A 45 8.98 -15.44 -11.81
CA GLU A 45 9.34 -16.78 -12.26
C GLU A 45 10.79 -17.13 -11.92
N ARG A 46 11.73 -16.20 -12.19
CA ARG A 46 13.17 -16.40 -11.93
C ARG A 46 13.48 -16.50 -10.44
N VAL A 47 12.88 -15.64 -9.62
CA VAL A 47 13.04 -15.67 -8.16
C VAL A 47 12.50 -16.98 -7.59
N THR A 48 11.29 -17.36 -8.00
CA THR A 48 10.64 -18.61 -7.59
C THR A 48 11.47 -19.83 -7.98
N SER A 49 12.00 -19.86 -9.20
CA SER A 49 12.88 -20.93 -9.69
C SER A 49 14.14 -21.09 -8.84
N ARG A 50 14.81 -19.97 -8.49
CA ARG A 50 16.00 -20.00 -7.64
C ARG A 50 15.69 -20.45 -6.22
N PHE A 51 14.65 -19.92 -5.59
CA PHE A 51 14.31 -20.29 -4.22
C PHE A 51 13.88 -21.75 -4.09
N THR A 52 13.09 -22.27 -5.03
CA THR A 52 12.58 -23.65 -4.96
C THR A 52 13.63 -24.70 -5.33
N ARG A 53 14.66 -24.36 -6.11
CA ARG A 53 15.64 -25.33 -6.62
C ARG A 53 17.05 -25.19 -6.08
N SER A 54 17.43 -24.02 -5.57
CA SER A 54 18.83 -23.70 -5.25
C SER A 54 19.03 -23.21 -3.81
N HIS A 55 17.98 -23.11 -3.02
CA HIS A 55 18.08 -22.66 -1.63
C HIS A 55 18.55 -23.80 -0.72
N TYR A 56 19.38 -23.48 0.30
CA TYR A 56 19.91 -24.46 1.26
C TYR A 56 18.80 -25.23 1.98
N ARG A 57 17.79 -24.49 2.46
CA ARG A 57 16.58 -25.09 3.02
C ARG A 57 15.78 -25.73 1.88
N GLN A 58 15.57 -27.04 1.99
CA GLN A 58 14.63 -27.77 1.14
C GLN A 58 13.20 -27.51 1.64
N PHE A 59 12.34 -27.00 0.77
CA PHE A 59 10.93 -26.78 1.04
C PHE A 59 10.13 -26.94 -0.25
N ASP A 60 8.87 -27.34 -0.10
CA ASP A 60 7.92 -27.33 -1.19
C ASP A 60 7.10 -26.04 -1.14
N LEU A 61 6.98 -25.38 -2.29
CA LEU A 61 6.07 -24.24 -2.47
C LEU A 61 4.63 -24.76 -2.66
N ASP A 62 4.13 -25.50 -1.68
CA ASP A 62 2.79 -26.10 -1.70
C ASP A 62 1.71 -25.12 -1.18
N GLN A 63 0.48 -25.61 -1.03
CA GLN A 63 -0.64 -24.79 -0.51
C GLN A 63 -0.40 -24.33 0.94
N ASN A 64 0.30 -25.12 1.75
CA ASN A 64 0.59 -24.78 3.15
C ASN A 64 1.67 -23.69 3.24
N PHE A 65 2.70 -23.77 2.41
CA PHE A 65 3.72 -22.74 2.32
C PHE A 65 3.14 -21.45 1.72
N SER A 66 2.26 -21.57 0.72
CA SER A 66 1.51 -20.46 0.12
C SER A 66 0.70 -19.69 1.17
N ALA A 67 -0.05 -20.39 2.03
CA ALA A 67 -0.79 -19.76 3.11
C ALA A 67 0.12 -18.98 4.08
N LYS A 68 1.32 -19.50 4.38
CA LYS A 68 2.30 -18.79 5.21
C LYS A 68 2.87 -17.53 4.53
N ILE A 69 3.03 -17.54 3.21
CA ILE A 69 3.42 -16.35 2.45
C ILE A 69 2.30 -15.31 2.50
N PHE A 70 1.05 -15.74 2.31
CA PHE A 70 -0.11 -14.87 2.39
C PHE A 70 -0.21 -14.15 3.75
N ASP A 71 -0.14 -14.90 4.84
CA ASP A 71 -0.19 -14.33 6.20
C ASP A 71 0.99 -13.38 6.46
N ARG A 72 2.19 -13.74 6.00
CA ARG A 72 3.37 -12.87 6.09
C ARG A 72 3.20 -11.58 5.30
N TYR A 73 2.59 -11.65 4.11
CA TYR A 73 2.38 -10.49 3.26
C TYR A 73 1.40 -9.50 3.90
N LEU A 74 0.30 -10.00 4.48
CA LEU A 74 -0.62 -9.16 5.25
C LEU A 74 0.09 -8.44 6.41
N ASN A 75 0.93 -9.15 7.16
CA ASN A 75 1.70 -8.55 8.26
C ASN A 75 2.78 -7.56 7.79
N MET A 76 3.26 -7.68 6.54
CA MET A 76 4.15 -6.68 5.94
C MET A 76 3.39 -5.40 5.57
N LEU A 77 2.13 -5.53 5.12
CA LEU A 77 1.29 -4.39 4.77
C LEU A 77 0.71 -3.67 5.99
N ASP A 78 0.32 -4.42 7.02
CA ASP A 78 -0.29 -3.90 8.24
C ASP A 78 0.17 -4.71 9.45
N TYR A 79 1.41 -4.45 9.89
CA TYR A 79 2.03 -5.09 11.05
C TYR A 79 1.24 -4.88 12.36
N SER A 80 0.57 -3.72 12.50
CA SER A 80 -0.16 -3.37 13.73
C SER A 80 -1.63 -3.78 13.71
N HIS A 81 -2.09 -4.42 12.63
CA HIS A 81 -3.46 -4.87 12.42
C HIS A 81 -4.47 -3.75 12.77
N ASN A 82 -4.26 -2.56 12.19
CA ASN A 82 -5.07 -1.36 12.46
C ASN A 82 -5.41 -0.52 11.21
N VAL A 83 -5.05 -1.02 10.04
CA VAL A 83 -5.34 -0.45 8.72
C VAL A 83 -6.43 -1.25 8.00
N LEU A 84 -6.25 -2.57 7.84
CA LEU A 84 -7.21 -3.42 7.13
C LEU A 84 -8.34 -3.88 8.05
N LEU A 85 -9.52 -4.12 7.48
CA LEU A 85 -10.63 -4.77 8.18
C LEU A 85 -10.56 -6.30 8.06
N ALA A 86 -11.18 -6.99 9.02
CA ALA A 86 -11.35 -8.44 8.95
C ALA A 86 -12.09 -8.88 7.68
N SER A 87 -13.05 -8.07 7.19
CA SER A 87 -13.74 -8.32 5.93
C SER A 87 -12.83 -8.19 4.71
N ASP A 88 -11.89 -7.24 4.73
CA ASP A 88 -10.90 -7.05 3.66
C ASP A 88 -10.02 -8.30 3.56
N VAL A 89 -9.52 -8.80 4.69
CA VAL A 89 -8.71 -10.03 4.75
C VAL A 89 -9.51 -11.25 4.30
N ALA A 90 -10.76 -11.37 4.76
CA ALA A 90 -11.63 -12.49 4.41
C ALA A 90 -11.94 -12.56 2.91
N GLN A 91 -12.02 -11.43 2.22
CA GLN A 91 -12.25 -11.37 0.77
C GLN A 91 -11.16 -12.11 -0.04
N PHE A 92 -9.92 -12.13 0.46
CA PHE A 92 -8.79 -12.78 -0.22
C PHE A 92 -8.45 -14.16 0.34
N ALA A 93 -9.14 -14.61 1.40
CA ALA A 93 -8.81 -15.84 2.12
C ALA A 93 -8.88 -17.10 1.24
N SER A 94 -9.71 -17.12 0.20
CA SER A 94 -9.79 -18.24 -0.75
C SER A 94 -8.56 -18.35 -1.65
N LYS A 95 -7.83 -17.25 -1.88
CA LYS A 95 -6.61 -17.20 -2.71
C LYS A 95 -5.33 -17.50 -1.92
N LYS A 96 -5.41 -17.65 -0.59
CA LYS A 96 -4.21 -17.90 0.24
C LYS A 96 -3.41 -19.13 -0.18
N THR A 97 -4.07 -20.17 -0.69
CA THR A 97 -3.44 -21.43 -1.10
C THR A 97 -2.91 -21.41 -2.53
N THR A 98 -3.25 -20.39 -3.33
CA THR A 98 -2.82 -20.24 -4.74
C THR A 98 -1.61 -19.33 -4.90
N VAL A 99 -1.13 -18.71 -3.83
CA VAL A 99 0.03 -17.80 -3.84
C VAL A 99 1.26 -18.43 -4.52
N GLY A 100 1.54 -19.71 -4.25
CA GLY A 100 2.65 -20.41 -4.90
C GLY A 100 2.51 -20.51 -6.42
N ASP A 101 1.29 -20.65 -6.94
CA ASP A 101 1.03 -20.73 -8.37
C ASP A 101 1.09 -19.34 -9.03
N GLU A 102 0.64 -18.30 -8.32
CA GLU A 102 0.81 -16.90 -8.73
C GLU A 102 2.30 -16.54 -8.86
N LEU A 103 3.11 -16.89 -7.87
CA LEU A 103 4.56 -16.67 -7.91
C LEU A 103 5.25 -17.45 -9.04
N ARG A 104 4.83 -18.70 -9.29
CA ARG A 104 5.37 -19.54 -10.38
C ARG A 104 5.01 -19.05 -11.77
N SER A 105 3.83 -18.47 -11.95
CA SER A 105 3.32 -18.01 -13.24
C SER A 105 3.56 -16.52 -13.49
N GLY A 106 4.03 -15.79 -12.47
CA GLY A 106 4.21 -14.35 -12.53
C GLY A 106 2.91 -13.55 -12.59
N LYS A 107 1.74 -14.17 -12.35
CA LYS A 107 0.46 -13.46 -12.28
C LYS A 107 0.29 -12.90 -10.87
N LEU A 108 0.67 -11.63 -10.66
CA LEU A 108 0.77 -11.05 -9.32
C LEU A 108 -0.48 -10.26 -8.88
N ASP A 109 -1.62 -10.45 -9.55
CA ASP A 109 -2.87 -9.72 -9.32
C ASP A 109 -3.25 -9.65 -7.84
N LEU A 110 -3.17 -10.77 -7.10
CA LEU A 110 -3.51 -10.81 -5.67
C LEU A 110 -2.68 -9.82 -4.84
N PHE A 111 -1.38 -9.76 -5.10
CA PHE A 111 -0.47 -8.92 -4.34
C PHE A 111 -0.79 -7.44 -4.59
N TYR A 112 -0.98 -7.06 -5.85
CA TYR A 112 -1.34 -5.69 -6.22
C TYR A 112 -2.74 -5.29 -5.73
N ASP A 113 -3.72 -6.19 -5.82
CA ASP A 113 -5.08 -5.96 -5.32
C ASP A 113 -5.09 -5.65 -3.81
N ILE A 114 -4.42 -6.50 -3.01
CA ILE A 114 -4.33 -6.30 -1.55
C ILE A 114 -3.54 -5.01 -1.26
N TYR A 115 -2.46 -4.75 -1.98
CA TYR A 115 -1.66 -3.54 -1.79
C TYR A 115 -2.47 -2.28 -2.06
N ASN A 116 -3.16 -2.20 -3.19
CA ASN A 116 -4.02 -1.06 -3.54
C ASN A 116 -5.13 -0.85 -2.51
N LEU A 117 -5.74 -1.92 -2.02
CA LEU A 117 -6.73 -1.85 -0.94
C LEU A 117 -6.09 -1.30 0.35
N ALA A 118 -4.92 -1.79 0.73
CA ALA A 118 -4.19 -1.32 1.91
C ALA A 118 -3.81 0.17 1.80
N GLN A 119 -3.42 0.64 0.61
CA GLN A 119 -3.14 2.06 0.36
C GLN A 119 -4.38 2.93 0.57
N LYS A 120 -5.54 2.49 0.05
CA LYS A 120 -6.82 3.17 0.28
C LYS A 120 -7.18 3.22 1.77
N ARG A 121 -7.10 2.08 2.47
CA ARG A 121 -7.39 1.98 3.91
C ARG A 121 -6.45 2.85 4.74
N ARG A 122 -5.17 2.86 4.40
CA ARG A 122 -4.15 3.68 5.07
C ARG A 122 -4.46 5.17 4.91
N PHE A 123 -4.86 5.59 3.72
CA PHE A 123 -5.33 6.97 3.51
C PHE A 123 -6.54 7.31 4.37
N GLU A 124 -7.56 6.43 4.40
CA GLU A 124 -8.76 6.60 5.25
C GLU A 124 -8.38 6.74 6.74
N ARG A 125 -7.39 5.97 7.21
CA ARG A 125 -6.88 6.08 8.59
C ARG A 125 -6.14 7.37 8.87
N TYR A 126 -5.30 7.85 7.95
CA TYR A 126 -4.62 9.13 8.13
C TYR A 126 -5.60 10.31 8.10
N GLN A 127 -6.58 10.29 7.20
CA GLN A 127 -7.65 11.30 7.18
C GLN A 127 -8.41 11.31 8.51
N TYR A 128 -8.79 10.13 9.02
CA TYR A 128 -9.44 10.04 10.34
C TYR A 128 -8.55 10.58 11.46
N ALA A 129 -7.26 10.23 11.50
CA ALA A 129 -6.32 10.70 12.51
C ALA A 129 -6.22 12.24 12.54
N LEU A 130 -6.22 12.90 11.38
CA LEU A 130 -6.24 14.37 11.29
C LEU A 130 -7.53 14.96 11.88
N THR A 131 -8.69 14.31 11.68
CA THR A 131 -9.95 14.77 12.29
C THR A 131 -9.97 14.60 13.81
N VAL A 132 -9.34 13.54 14.34
CA VAL A 132 -9.26 13.28 15.77
C VAL A 132 -8.29 14.23 16.45
N LEU A 133 -7.19 14.60 15.79
CA LEU A 133 -6.19 15.54 16.30
C LEU A 133 -6.78 16.92 16.64
N ALA A 134 -7.86 17.33 15.98
CA ALA A 134 -8.55 18.59 16.26
C ALA A 134 -9.35 18.57 17.59
N ARG A 135 -9.54 17.41 18.21
CA ARG A 135 -10.30 17.26 19.46
C ARG A 135 -9.40 17.48 20.68
N PRO A 136 -9.91 18.01 21.80
CA PRO A 136 -9.12 18.16 23.02
C PRO A 136 -8.66 16.79 23.54
N MET A 137 -7.38 16.67 23.85
CA MET A 137 -6.79 15.45 24.40
C MET A 137 -6.88 15.46 25.93
N ASN A 138 -7.28 14.32 26.52
CA ASN A 138 -7.28 14.12 27.97
C ASN A 138 -6.32 12.97 28.34
N PHE A 139 -5.29 13.30 29.11
CA PHE A 139 -4.26 12.35 29.56
C PHE A 139 -4.39 11.95 31.04
N SER A 140 -5.50 12.29 31.71
CA SER A 140 -5.73 11.96 33.12
C SER A 140 -6.25 10.53 33.36
N GLY A 141 -6.53 9.78 32.30
CA GLY A 141 -7.06 8.41 32.38
C GLY A 141 -5.98 7.35 32.65
N ASN A 142 -6.42 6.12 32.89
CA ASN A 142 -5.57 4.93 33.09
C ASN A 142 -5.46 4.06 31.82
N GLY A 143 -5.67 4.65 30.64
CA GLY A 143 -5.63 3.94 29.37
C GLY A 143 -4.23 3.39 29.06
N THR A 144 -4.18 2.19 28.48
CA THR A 144 -2.94 1.54 28.05
C THR A 144 -2.94 1.36 26.55
N ILE A 145 -1.76 1.39 25.92
CA ILE A 145 -1.58 1.10 24.51
C ILE A 145 -0.79 -0.19 24.39
N ASP A 146 -1.32 -1.14 23.63
CA ASP A 146 -0.57 -2.32 23.22
C ASP A 146 0.31 -1.96 22.02
N ILE A 147 1.62 -2.14 22.19
CA ILE A 147 2.63 -1.79 21.19
C ILE A 147 2.86 -2.95 20.20
N ASP A 148 2.68 -4.21 20.63
CA ASP A 148 2.84 -5.38 19.77
C ASP A 148 1.49 -5.98 19.40
N ARG A 149 0.98 -5.53 18.25
CA ARG A 149 -0.29 -5.99 17.69
C ARG A 149 -0.13 -6.99 16.55
N ALA A 150 1.06 -7.56 16.33
CA ALA A 150 1.33 -8.47 15.22
C ALA A 150 0.51 -9.77 15.26
N LYS A 151 -0.14 -10.07 16.39
CA LYS A 151 -1.04 -11.21 16.58
C LYS A 151 -2.46 -10.79 16.96
N ALA A 152 -2.76 -9.49 16.94
CA ALA A 152 -4.09 -9.01 17.26
C ALA A 152 -5.10 -9.44 16.19
N PRO A 153 -6.38 -9.67 16.54
CA PRO A 153 -7.40 -9.86 15.53
C PRO A 153 -7.55 -8.57 14.70
N TRP A 154 -7.78 -8.74 13.39
CA TRP A 154 -8.10 -7.62 12.51
C TRP A 154 -9.39 -6.90 12.99
N PRO A 155 -9.44 -5.56 12.94
CA PRO A 155 -10.63 -4.78 13.28
C PRO A 155 -11.86 -5.25 12.49
N LYS A 156 -13.01 -5.34 13.15
CA LYS A 156 -14.25 -5.83 12.51
C LYS A 156 -14.98 -4.74 11.72
N ASP A 157 -14.82 -3.49 12.12
CA ASP A 157 -15.52 -2.34 11.56
C ASP A 157 -14.63 -1.08 11.65
N GLN A 158 -15.16 0.05 11.17
CA GLN A 158 -14.43 1.31 10.98
C GLN A 158 -14.38 2.22 12.21
N SER A 159 -14.82 1.74 13.39
CA SER A 159 -14.92 2.56 14.62
C SER A 159 -13.61 3.24 15.03
#